data_AF-A0A965CAK0-F1
#
_entry.id   AF-A0A965CAK0-F1
#
_cell.length_a   1.000
_cell.length_b   1.000
_cell.length_c   1.000
_cell.angle_alpha   90.00
_cell.angle_beta   90.00
_cell.angle_gamma   90.00
#
_symmetry.space_group_name_H-M   'P 1'
#
loop_
_entity.id
_entity.type
_entity.pdbx_description
1 polymer ?
#
loop_
_entity_poly.entity_id
_entity_poly.type
_entity_poly.pdbx_seq_one_letter_code
_entity_poly.pdbx_strand_id
1 'polypeptide(L)'
;MTQDEIIEMARQAGLHVATDVNWMPIIGLNYAEAFAKLVAARTLMNIDPSKFISWQEAFEAGAAKEREACALIVEENANKCGVDTVAWMLLASNAEAIRARGQA
;
A
#
# COMPACT_ATOMS: atom_id res chain seq x y z
N MET A 1 7.96 -11.71 -8.72
CA MET A 1 8.96 -11.55 -9.79
C MET A 1 10.32 -11.79 -9.18
N THR A 2 11.07 -12.77 -9.65
CA THR A 2 12.42 -13.11 -9.17
C THR A 2 13.50 -12.42 -10.02
N GLN A 3 14.74 -12.42 -9.53
CA GLN A 3 15.89 -11.88 -10.28
C GLN A 3 16.11 -12.60 -11.61
N ASP A 4 15.98 -13.94 -11.63
CA ASP A 4 16.13 -14.73 -12.85
C ASP A 4 15.04 -14.41 -13.88
N GLU A 5 13.79 -14.19 -13.45
CA GLU A 5 12.72 -13.75 -14.34
C GLU A 5 13.01 -12.37 -14.95
N ILE A 6 13.60 -11.46 -14.17
CA ILE A 6 13.99 -10.12 -14.64
C ILE A 6 15.11 -10.22 -15.68
N ILE A 7 16.14 -11.03 -15.41
CA ILE A 7 17.25 -11.26 -16.33
C ILE A 7 16.74 -11.88 -17.64
N GLU A 8 15.81 -12.81 -17.56
CA GLU A 8 15.23 -13.43 -18.75
C GLU A 8 14.39 -12.43 -19.58
N MET A 9 13.57 -11.59 -18.93
CA MET A 9 12.85 -10.51 -19.62
C MET A 9 13.82 -9.49 -20.26
N ALA A 10 14.94 -9.19 -19.62
CA ALA A 10 15.97 -8.32 -20.20
C ALA A 10 16.56 -8.94 -21.48
N ARG A 11 16.88 -10.25 -21.46
CA ARG A 11 17.34 -10.96 -22.66
C ARG A 11 16.30 -10.95 -23.78
N GLN A 12 15.03 -11.22 -23.47
CA GLN A 12 13.93 -11.17 -24.44
C GLN A 12 13.76 -9.79 -25.07
N ALA A 13 14.04 -8.73 -24.31
CA ALA A 13 14.02 -7.35 -24.79
C ALA A 13 15.29 -6.94 -25.57
N GLY A 14 16.28 -7.82 -25.71
CA GLY A 14 17.56 -7.51 -26.37
C GLY A 14 18.55 -6.72 -25.51
N LEU A 15 18.29 -6.58 -24.20
CA LEU A 15 19.25 -6.02 -23.24
C LEU A 15 20.32 -7.06 -22.94
N HIS A 16 21.35 -7.07 -23.77
CA HIS A 16 22.56 -7.84 -23.49
C HIS A 16 23.49 -7.00 -22.61
N VAL A 17 23.85 -7.52 -21.44
CA VAL A 17 24.92 -6.96 -20.61
C VAL A 17 26.22 -7.17 -21.38
N ALA A 18 26.73 -6.13 -22.02
CA ALA A 18 28.05 -6.18 -22.64
C ALA A 18 29.09 -6.18 -21.51
N THR A 19 29.67 -7.34 -21.22
CA THR A 19 30.60 -7.55 -20.09
C THR A 19 32.05 -7.17 -20.42
N ASP A 20 32.31 -6.72 -21.64
CA ASP A 20 33.64 -6.50 -22.23
C ASP A 20 33.92 -5.05 -22.67
N VAL A 21 32.96 -4.13 -22.50
CA VAL A 21 33.12 -2.72 -22.88
C VAL A 21 33.34 -1.82 -21.67
N ASN A 22 34.59 -1.38 -21.50
CA ASN A 22 35.00 -0.35 -20.53
C ASN A 22 34.43 1.06 -20.83
N TRP A 23 33.69 1.23 -21.93
CA TRP A 23 33.24 2.53 -22.42
C TRP A 23 31.72 2.53 -22.56
N MET A 24 31.07 3.10 -21.54
CA MET A 24 29.68 3.57 -21.46
C MET A 24 28.62 2.67 -22.11
N PRO A 25 27.87 1.85 -21.33
CA PRO A 25 26.76 1.07 -21.89
C PRO A 25 25.65 2.01 -22.37
N ILE A 26 25.59 2.26 -23.67
CA ILE A 26 24.48 2.97 -24.31
C ILE A 26 23.38 1.94 -24.54
N ILE A 27 22.43 1.87 -23.61
CA ILE A 27 21.21 1.10 -23.82
C ILE A 27 20.36 1.87 -24.85
N GLY A 28 20.10 1.25 -26.00
CA GLY A 28 19.13 1.77 -26.96
C GLY A 28 17.75 1.90 -26.30
N LEU A 29 17.12 3.07 -26.42
CA LEU A 29 15.82 3.36 -25.81
C LEU A 29 14.73 2.35 -26.22
N ASN A 30 14.84 1.79 -27.42
CA ASN A 30 13.96 0.74 -27.93
C ASN A 30 14.01 -0.55 -27.09
N TYR A 31 15.18 -0.95 -26.59
CA TYR A 31 15.33 -2.13 -25.74
C TYR A 31 14.79 -1.88 -24.34
N ALA A 32 15.01 -0.67 -23.81
CA ALA A 32 14.42 -0.26 -22.53
C ALA A 32 12.88 -0.24 -22.60
N GLU A 33 12.30 0.25 -23.70
CA GLU A 33 10.85 0.24 -23.90
C GLU A 33 10.29 -1.19 -24.04
N ALA A 34 10.95 -2.06 -24.80
CA ALA A 34 10.56 -3.46 -24.93
C ALA A 34 10.59 -4.19 -23.58
N PHE A 35 11.62 -3.95 -22.78
CA PHE A 35 11.73 -4.49 -21.42
C PHE A 35 10.63 -3.98 -20.50
N ALA A 36 10.37 -2.67 -20.52
CA ALA A 36 9.30 -2.07 -19.72
C ALA A 36 7.93 -2.68 -20.06
N LYS A 37 7.65 -2.98 -21.34
CA LYS A 37 6.43 -3.68 -21.77
C LYS A 37 6.32 -5.09 -21.17
N LEU A 38 7.41 -5.86 -21.18
CA LEU A 38 7.43 -7.21 -20.59
C LEU A 38 7.20 -7.16 -19.07
N VAL A 39 7.87 -6.23 -18.38
CA VAL A 39 7.70 -6.03 -16.93
C VAL A 39 6.27 -5.61 -16.61
N ALA A 40 5.71 -4.65 -17.35
CA ALA A 40 4.33 -4.20 -17.16
C ALA A 40 3.33 -5.35 -17.38
N ALA A 41 3.47 -6.11 -18.47
CA ALA A 41 2.63 -7.26 -18.75
C ALA A 41 2.71 -8.32 -17.64
N ARG A 42 3.93 -8.69 -17.20
CA ARG A 42 4.14 -9.67 -16.12
C ARG A 42 3.61 -9.18 -14.78
N THR A 43 3.72 -7.88 -14.50
CA THR A 43 3.22 -7.28 -13.26
C THR A 43 1.70 -7.21 -13.25
N LEU A 44 1.08 -6.73 -14.33
CA LEU A 44 -0.37 -6.62 -14.48
C LEU A 44 -1.06 -8.00 -14.60
N MET A 45 -0.38 -9.02 -15.12
CA MET A 45 -0.92 -10.40 -15.14
C MET A 45 -0.90 -11.08 -13.76
N ASN A 46 -0.02 -10.64 -12.85
CA ASN A 46 0.14 -11.25 -11.53
C ASN A 46 -0.50 -10.43 -10.40
N ILE A 47 -0.91 -9.20 -10.67
CA ILE A 47 -1.69 -8.37 -9.75
C ILE A 47 -3.10 -8.30 -10.29
N ASP A 48 -4.05 -8.81 -9.52
CA ASP A 48 -5.48 -8.59 -9.77
C ASP A 48 -5.74 -7.06 -9.78
N PRO A 49 -6.10 -6.47 -10.94
CA PRO A 49 -6.27 -5.02 -11.02
C PRO A 49 -7.38 -4.49 -10.10
N SER A 50 -8.33 -5.34 -9.70
CA SER A 50 -9.36 -4.98 -8.72
C SER A 50 -8.82 -4.81 -7.29
N LYS A 51 -7.57 -5.23 -7.03
CA LYS A 51 -6.86 -4.99 -5.77
C LYS A 51 -6.07 -3.68 -5.75
N PHE A 52 -5.97 -2.98 -6.88
CA PHE A 52 -5.46 -1.61 -6.85
C PHE A 52 -6.52 -0.73 -6.20
N ILE A 53 -6.17 -0.20 -5.03
CA ILE A 53 -6.90 0.90 -4.41
C ILE A 53 -6.14 2.19 -4.69
N SER A 54 -6.86 3.27 -4.91
CA SER A 54 -6.27 4.60 -4.97
C SER A 54 -5.59 4.94 -3.64
N TRP A 55 -4.64 5.87 -3.69
CA TRP A 55 -3.99 6.36 -2.48
C TRP A 55 -5.01 6.97 -1.50
N GLN A 56 -6.04 7.63 -2.02
CA GLN A 56 -7.14 8.21 -1.25
C GLN A 56 -7.93 7.11 -0.52
N GLU A 57 -8.35 6.06 -1.22
CA GLU A 57 -9.05 4.92 -0.61
C GLU A 57 -8.18 4.22 0.44
N ALA A 58 -6.89 4.05 0.17
CA ALA A 58 -5.95 3.49 1.13
C ALA A 58 -5.80 4.35 2.39
N PHE A 59 -5.71 5.67 2.21
CA PHE A 59 -5.60 6.64 3.29
C PHE A 59 -6.88 6.65 4.14
N GLU A 60 -8.06 6.69 3.52
CA GLU A 60 -9.34 6.66 4.21
C GLU A 60 -9.53 5.36 5.00
N ALA A 61 -9.18 4.21 4.40
CA ALA A 61 -9.22 2.91 5.08
C ALA A 61 -8.25 2.86 6.27
N GLY A 62 -7.04 3.41 6.10
CA GLY A 62 -6.05 3.54 7.19
C GLY A 62 -6.55 4.45 8.32
N ALA A 63 -7.11 5.60 7.97
CA ALA A 63 -7.66 6.55 8.92
C ALA A 63 -8.87 5.96 9.67
N ALA A 64 -9.73 5.18 9.00
CA ALA A 64 -10.84 4.48 9.66
C ALA A 64 -10.35 3.44 10.67
N LYS A 65 -9.32 2.66 10.33
CA LYS A 65 -8.70 1.69 11.24
C LYS A 65 -8.05 2.36 12.45
N GLU A 66 -7.37 3.48 12.24
CA GLU A 66 -6.74 4.24 13.33
C GLU A 66 -7.80 4.82 14.29
N ARG A 67 -8.88 5.40 13.75
CA ARG A 67 -10.00 5.90 14.57
C ARG A 67 -10.63 4.80 15.40
N GLU A 68 -10.86 3.62 14.81
CA GLU A 68 -11.41 2.49 15.57
C GLU A 68 -10.46 2.05 16.70
N ALA A 69 -9.15 1.97 16.44
CA ALA A 69 -8.17 1.64 17.46
C ALA A 69 -8.16 2.67 18.60
N CYS A 70 -8.23 3.96 18.28
CA CYS A 70 -8.36 5.02 19.28
C CYS A 70 -9.66 4.94 20.09
N ALA A 71 -10.79 4.68 19.43
CA ALA A 71 -12.07 4.53 20.10
C ALA A 71 -12.05 3.36 21.10
N LEU A 72 -11.46 2.21 20.72
CA LEU A 72 -11.31 1.05 21.60
C LEU A 72 -10.48 1.34 22.85
N ILE A 73 -9.40 2.14 22.74
CA ILE A 73 -8.61 2.54 23.91
C ILE A 73 -9.44 3.40 24.87
N VAL A 74 -10.24 4.32 24.33
CA VAL A 74 -11.12 5.18 25.14
C VAL A 74 -12.22 4.35 25.80
N GLU A 75 -12.78 3.37 25.10
CA GLU A 75 -13.77 2.42 25.61
C GLU A 75 -13.19 1.52 26.71
N GLU A 76 -11.95 1.04 26.55
CA GLU A 76 -11.24 0.31 27.60
C GLU A 76 -11.06 1.17 28.87
N ASN A 77 -10.75 2.45 28.71
CA ASN A 77 -10.66 3.39 29.83
C ASN A 77 -12.04 3.63 30.48
N ALA A 78 -13.11 3.68 29.69
CA ALA A 78 -14.47 3.73 30.21
C ALA A 78 -14.75 2.49 31.08
N ASN A 79 -14.41 1.30 30.61
CA ASN A 79 -14.63 0.04 31.34
C ASN A 79 -13.85 -0.06 32.66
N LYS A 80 -12.77 0.72 32.83
CA LYS A 80 -12.04 0.84 34.10
C LYS A 80 -12.71 1.81 35.09
N CYS A 81 -13.64 2.63 34.62
CA CYS A 81 -14.48 3.48 35.46
C CYS A 81 -15.66 2.67 36.02
N GLY A 82 -16.27 3.17 37.11
CA GLY A 82 -17.57 2.64 37.54
C GLY A 82 -18.62 2.92 36.45
N VAL A 83 -19.43 1.90 36.13
CA VAL A 83 -20.54 2.04 35.18
C VAL A 83 -21.49 3.17 35.62
N ASP A 84 -22.02 3.91 34.65
CA ASP A 84 -22.92 5.07 34.86
C ASP A 84 -22.33 6.25 35.65
N THR A 85 -21.02 6.22 35.94
CA THR A 85 -20.35 7.42 36.45
C THR A 85 -20.23 8.45 35.33
N VAL A 86 -20.14 9.73 35.72
CA VAL A 86 -19.89 10.83 34.76
C VAL A 86 -18.64 10.57 33.91
N ALA A 87 -17.59 10.00 34.52
CA ALA A 87 -16.37 9.62 33.80
C ALA A 87 -16.61 8.53 32.75
N TRP A 88 -17.38 7.49 33.09
CA TRP A 88 -17.77 6.44 32.14
C TRP A 88 -18.56 7.02 30.97
N MET A 89 -19.60 7.83 31.24
CA MET A 89 -20.45 8.42 30.19
C MET A 89 -19.66 9.31 29.23
N LEU A 90 -18.74 10.14 29.76
CA LEU A 90 -17.88 10.99 28.94
C LEU A 90 -16.95 10.17 28.03
N LEU A 91 -16.32 9.13 28.57
CA LEU A 91 -15.40 8.29 27.80
C LEU A 91 -16.16 7.47 26.74
N ALA A 92 -17.31 6.88 27.09
CA ALA A 92 -18.16 6.20 26.13
C ALA A 92 -18.59 7.11 24.97
N SER A 93 -19.06 8.33 25.30
CA SER A 93 -19.44 9.33 24.28
C SER A 93 -18.24 9.77 23.41
N ASN A 94 -17.04 9.89 23.99
CA ASN A 94 -15.84 10.21 23.22
C ASN A 94 -15.44 9.10 22.24
N ALA A 95 -15.58 7.82 22.62
CA ALA A 95 -15.32 6.70 21.73
C ALA A 95 -16.26 6.72 20.51
N GLU A 96 -17.56 6.95 20.76
CA GLU A 96 -18.55 7.14 19.69
C GLU A 96 -18.21 8.32 18.77
N ALA A 97 -17.86 9.47 19.37
CA ALA A 97 -17.48 10.66 18.63
C ALA A 97 -16.23 10.43 17.74
N ILE A 98 -15.25 9.64 18.20
CA ILE A 98 -14.07 9.27 17.41
C ILE A 98 -14.49 8.42 16.20
N ARG A 99 -15.37 7.44 16.38
CA ARG A 99 -15.88 6.59 15.28
C ARG A 99 -16.67 7.39 14.24
N ALA A 100 -17.42 8.39 14.68
CA ALA A 100 -18.23 9.25 13.83
C ALA A 100 -17.41 10.28 13.02
N ARG A 101 -16.14 10.54 13.37
CA ARG A 101 -15.30 11.49 12.61
C ARG A 101 -15.13 11.03 11.17
N GLY A 102 -15.44 11.92 10.22
CA GLY A 102 -15.28 11.67 8.79
C GLY A 102 -16.46 10.97 8.11
N GLN A 103 -17.62 10.82 8.78
CA GLN A 103 -18.86 10.28 8.19
C GLN A 103 -19.84 11.38 7.73
N ALA A 104 -19.33 12.55 7.31
CA ALA A 104 -20.14 13.69 6.85
C ALA A 104 -20.21 13.78 5.33
#